data_AF-A0A356QLR4-F1
#
_entry.id   AF-A0A356QLR4-F1
#
_cell.length_a   1.000
_cell.length_b   1.000
_cell.length_c   1.000
_cell.angle_alpha   90.00
_cell.angle_beta   90.00
_cell.angle_gamma   90.00
#
_symmetry.space_group_name_H-M   'P 1'
#
loop_
_entity.id
_entity.type
_entity.pdbx_description
1 polymer ?
#
loop_
_entity_poly.entity_id
_entity_poly.type
_entity_poly.pdbx_seq_one_letter_code
_entity_poly.pdbx_strand_id
1 'polypeptide(L)'
;QRAFDRAEHKFDLMEELGTDLLMACSTVHPDALPGISRAADDFFELGERAAKRQLRVAYEALAWGRHIHDYRDSWEVVRRAAHPHVGLVLDTFHIFSRQT
;
A
#
# COMPACT_ATOMS: atom_id res chain seq x y z
N GLN A 1 8.64 3.16 -11.19
CA GLN A 1 8.24 4.26 -12.08
C GLN A 1 6.77 4.25 -12.46
N ARG A 2 6.28 3.41 -13.41
CA ARG A 2 4.87 3.44 -13.88
C ARG A 2 3.80 3.40 -12.77
N ALA A 3 4.06 2.65 -11.68
CA ALA A 3 3.13 2.59 -10.56
C ALA A 3 3.04 3.91 -9.78
N PHE A 4 4.16 4.63 -9.62
CA PHE A 4 4.19 5.94 -8.97
C PHE A 4 3.54 7.00 -9.85
N ASP A 5 3.78 6.99 -11.16
CA ASP A 5 3.11 7.92 -12.09
C ASP A 5 1.58 7.76 -12.01
N ARG A 6 1.09 6.52 -11.89
CA ARG A 6 -0.33 6.26 -11.66
C ARG A 6 -0.81 6.75 -10.29
N ALA A 7 0.02 6.65 -9.25
CA ALA A 7 -0.32 7.16 -7.93
C ALA A 7 -0.45 8.69 -7.92
N GLU A 8 0.45 9.42 -8.60
CA GLU A 8 0.35 10.88 -8.76
C GLU A 8 -0.99 11.29 -9.38
N HIS A 9 -1.40 10.63 -10.46
CA HIS A 9 -2.71 10.89 -11.06
C HIS A 9 -3.90 10.57 -10.15
N LYS A 10 -3.74 9.62 -9.22
CA LYS A 10 -4.76 9.37 -8.18
C LYS A 10 -4.76 10.44 -7.12
N PHE A 11 -3.59 10.97 -6.75
CA PHE A 11 -3.49 12.11 -5.84
C PHE A 11 -4.17 13.35 -6.41
N ASP A 12 -3.96 13.67 -7.70
CA ASP A 12 -4.65 14.77 -8.37
C ASP A 12 -6.19 14.61 -8.24
N LEU A 13 -6.70 13.41 -8.52
CA LEU A 13 -8.13 13.11 -8.41
C LEU A 13 -8.64 13.15 -6.97
N MET A 14 -7.84 12.71 -5.99
CA MET A 14 -8.22 12.73 -4.58
C MET A 14 -8.39 14.16 -4.06
N GLU A 15 -7.53 15.08 -4.52
CA GLU A 15 -7.65 16.52 -4.21
C GLU A 15 -8.96 17.10 -4.76
N GLU A 16 -9.33 16.76 -5.99
CA GLU A 16 -10.63 17.16 -6.59
C GLU A 16 -11.82 16.59 -5.81
N LEU A 17 -11.71 15.37 -5.30
CA LEU A 17 -12.75 14.69 -4.53
C LEU A 17 -12.78 15.09 -3.05
N GLY A 18 -11.78 15.83 -2.57
CA GLY A 18 -11.66 16.22 -1.16
C GLY A 18 -11.44 15.05 -0.20
N THR A 19 -10.72 14.01 -0.64
CA THR A 19 -10.35 12.85 0.21
C THR A 19 -8.84 12.78 0.42
N ASP A 20 -8.41 12.23 1.55
CA ASP A 20 -7.02 12.28 1.99
C ASP A 20 -6.35 10.90 2.10
N LEU A 21 -7.07 9.79 1.84
CA LEU A 21 -6.57 8.44 2.06
C LEU A 21 -6.68 7.56 0.80
N LEU A 22 -5.52 7.14 0.28
CA LEU A 22 -5.44 6.14 -0.77
C LEU A 22 -5.26 4.74 -0.17
N MET A 23 -6.19 3.83 -0.45
CA MET A 23 -5.97 2.41 -0.20
C MET A 23 -5.15 1.79 -1.33
N ALA A 24 -4.00 1.22 -0.98
CA ALA A 24 -3.15 0.46 -1.88
C ALA A 24 -3.26 -1.01 -1.53
N CYS A 25 -3.85 -1.82 -2.41
CA CYS A 25 -3.96 -3.25 -2.21
C CYS A 25 -2.71 -3.99 -2.73
N SER A 26 -2.38 -5.12 -2.12
CA SER A 26 -1.30 -6.01 -2.59
C SER A 26 -1.52 -6.44 -4.04
N THR A 27 -0.47 -6.38 -4.86
CA THR A 27 -0.55 -6.76 -6.28
C THR A 27 -0.80 -8.24 -6.48
N VAL A 28 -1.53 -8.56 -7.56
CA VAL A 28 -1.80 -9.93 -8.05
C VAL A 28 -1.05 -10.22 -9.36
N HIS A 29 -0.27 -9.25 -9.85
CA HIS A 29 0.42 -9.36 -11.14
C HIS A 29 1.44 -10.52 -11.12
N PRO A 30 1.47 -11.38 -12.16
CA PRO A 30 2.35 -12.56 -12.18
C PRO A 30 3.83 -12.20 -12.08
N ASP A 31 4.23 -11.09 -12.73
CA ASP A 31 5.62 -10.59 -12.75
C ASP A 31 5.95 -9.68 -11.55
N ALA A 32 5.10 -9.62 -10.53
CA ALA A 32 5.44 -8.88 -9.32
C ALA A 32 6.72 -9.45 -8.70
N LEU A 33 7.60 -8.58 -8.20
CA LEU A 33 8.80 -9.02 -7.50
C LEU A 33 8.45 -9.38 -6.04
N PRO A 34 9.13 -10.35 -5.38
CA PRO A 34 8.88 -10.75 -3.99
C PRO A 34 9.77 -9.99 -2.98
N GLY A 35 9.30 -9.77 -1.75
CA GLY A 35 10.18 -9.32 -0.66
C GLY A 35 9.68 -8.09 0.10
N ILE A 36 9.66 -8.21 1.42
CA ILE A 36 9.15 -7.19 2.35
C ILE A 36 10.00 -5.92 2.31
N SER A 37 11.32 -6.02 2.37
CA SER A 37 12.19 -4.82 2.43
C SER A 37 12.03 -3.96 1.18
N ARG A 38 12.00 -4.56 -0.02
CA ARG A 38 11.77 -3.80 -1.25
C ARG A 38 10.39 -3.16 -1.26
N ALA A 39 9.34 -3.88 -0.84
CA ALA A 39 8.02 -3.28 -0.72
C ALA A 39 8.02 -2.11 0.29
N ALA A 40 8.78 -2.21 1.38
CA ALA A 40 8.93 -1.13 2.34
C ALA A 40 9.60 0.10 1.73
N ASP A 41 10.65 -0.07 0.91
CA ASP A 41 11.30 1.02 0.17
C ASP A 41 10.32 1.68 -0.82
N ASP A 42 9.53 0.88 -1.56
CA ASP A 42 8.50 1.38 -2.47
C ASP A 42 7.42 2.18 -1.71
N PHE A 43 7.02 1.71 -0.52
CA PHE A 43 6.04 2.38 0.33
C PHE A 43 6.59 3.65 0.98
N PHE A 44 7.87 3.69 1.35
CA PHE A 44 8.53 4.92 1.84
C PHE A 44 8.49 6.01 0.76
N GLU A 45 8.91 5.69 -0.47
CA GLU A 45 8.87 6.62 -1.61
C GLU A 45 7.43 7.08 -1.93
N LEU A 46 6.46 6.15 -1.88
CA LEU A 46 5.05 6.50 -2.04
C LEU A 46 4.55 7.42 -0.91
N GLY A 47 5.03 7.19 0.31
CA GLY A 47 4.78 8.04 1.47
C GLY A 47 5.33 9.46 1.29
N GLU A 48 6.56 9.61 0.81
CA GLU A 48 7.19 10.91 0.53
C GLU A 48 6.39 11.72 -0.51
N ARG A 49 5.83 11.04 -1.51
CA ARG A 49 4.96 11.66 -2.52
C ARG A 49 3.62 12.10 -1.94
N ALA A 50 2.98 11.24 -1.15
CA ALA A 50 1.73 11.56 -0.47
C ALA A 50 1.92 12.73 0.52
N ALA A 51 3.02 12.76 1.27
CA ALA A 51 3.35 13.80 2.24
C ALA A 51 3.41 15.21 1.62
N LYS A 52 3.99 15.34 0.42
CA LYS A 52 4.07 16.62 -0.31
C LYS A 52 2.70 17.23 -0.60
N ARG A 53 1.65 16.42 -0.61
CA ARG A 53 0.26 16.80 -0.88
C ARG A 53 -0.65 16.68 0.35
N GLN A 54 -0.08 16.44 1.53
CA GLN A 54 -0.82 16.16 2.77
C GLN A 54 -1.80 14.97 2.67
N LEU A 55 -1.50 14.01 1.79
CA LEU A 55 -2.27 12.78 1.62
C LEU A 55 -1.66 11.64 2.44
N ARG A 56 -2.42 10.56 2.60
CA ARG A 56 -2.04 9.34 3.31
C ARG A 56 -2.24 8.13 2.41
N VAL A 57 -1.44 7.10 2.62
CA VAL A 57 -1.57 5.81 1.94
C VAL A 57 -1.71 4.72 2.99
N ALA A 58 -2.63 3.79 2.79
CA ALA A 58 -2.76 2.61 3.64
C ALA A 58 -2.63 1.32 2.84
N TYR A 59 -1.81 0.39 3.34
CA TYR A 59 -1.53 -0.87 2.66
C TYR A 59 -2.50 -1.97 3.11
N GLU A 60 -3.15 -2.63 2.15
CA GLU A 60 -4.06 -3.75 2.37
C GLU A 60 -3.50 -5.04 1.76
N ALA A 61 -3.48 -6.12 2.53
CA ALA A 61 -3.13 -7.45 2.02
C ALA A 61 -4.39 -8.15 1.51
N LEU A 62 -4.49 -8.34 0.18
CA LEU A 62 -5.55 -9.15 -0.41
C LEU A 62 -5.26 -10.63 -0.15
N ALA A 63 -6.29 -11.42 0.16
CA ALA A 63 -6.13 -12.86 0.43
C ALA A 63 -5.52 -13.67 -0.72
N TRP A 64 -5.53 -13.12 -1.94
CA TRP A 64 -4.96 -13.70 -3.16
C TRP A 64 -3.80 -12.86 -3.74
N GLY A 65 -3.20 -11.98 -2.93
CA GLY A 65 -2.01 -11.23 -3.31
C GLY A 65 -0.85 -12.17 -3.67
N ARG A 66 -0.08 -11.81 -4.71
CA ARG A 66 0.93 -12.70 -5.30
C ARG A 66 2.04 -13.09 -4.31
N HIS A 67 2.49 -12.11 -3.53
CA HIS A 67 3.59 -12.26 -2.55
C HIS A 67 3.22 -11.83 -1.14
N ILE A 68 2.33 -10.84 -1.00
CA ILE A 68 1.83 -10.37 0.30
C ILE A 68 0.33 -10.62 0.30
N HIS A 69 -0.12 -11.50 1.18
CA HIS A 69 -1.53 -11.89 1.33
C HIS A 69 -1.92 -12.17 2.79
N ASP A 70 -1.04 -11.78 3.71
CA ASP A 70 -1.24 -11.84 5.15
C ASP A 70 -1.06 -10.43 5.73
N TYR A 71 -1.96 -10.03 6.63
CA TYR A 71 -1.93 -8.69 7.23
C TYR A 71 -0.66 -8.46 8.09
N ARG A 72 -0.04 -9.53 8.61
CA ARG A 72 1.21 -9.46 9.37
C ARG A 72 2.38 -9.08 8.46
N ASP A 73 2.37 -9.54 7.22
CA ASP A 73 3.38 -9.19 6.23
C ASP A 73 3.18 -7.77 5.70
N SER A 74 1.93 -7.33 5.46
CA SER A 74 1.68 -5.93 5.12
C SER A 74 2.01 -4.99 6.28
N TRP A 75 1.79 -5.42 7.53
CA TRP A 75 2.28 -4.70 8.70
C TRP A 75 3.81 -4.59 8.71
N GLU A 76 4.54 -5.66 8.41
CA GLU A 76 6.00 -5.61 8.33
C GLU A 76 6.51 -4.65 7.25
N VAL A 77 5.79 -4.54 6.11
CA VAL A 77 6.08 -3.53 5.07
C VAL A 77 5.89 -2.12 5.63
N VAL A 78 4.74 -1.83 6.24
CA VAL A 78 4.43 -0.50 6.82
C VAL A 78 5.40 -0.13 7.93
N ARG A 79 5.67 -1.06 8.86
CA ARG A 79 6.58 -0.87 9.99
C ARG A 79 8.01 -0.55 9.54
N ARG A 80 8.49 -1.21 8.48
CA ARG A 80 9.83 -0.99 7.93
C ARG A 80 9.91 0.25 7.04
N ALA A 81 8.83 0.59 6.34
CA ALA A 81 8.75 1.85 5.61
C ALA A 81 8.88 3.03 6.59
N ALA A 82 8.38 2.90 7.83
CA ALA A 82 8.62 3.84 8.92
C ALA A 82 8.31 5.31 8.54
N HIS A 83 7.25 5.51 7.75
CA HIS A 83 6.86 6.81 7.22
C HIS A 83 5.49 7.25 7.76
N PRO A 84 5.33 8.48 8.29
CA PRO A 84 4.11 8.90 9.00
C PRO A 84 2.86 8.97 8.11
N HIS A 85 3.02 9.08 6.78
CA HIS A 85 1.90 9.05 5.81
C HIS A 85 1.59 7.65 5.28
N VAL A 86 2.25 6.60 5.79
CA VAL A 86 2.01 5.21 5.39
C VAL A 86 1.40 4.44 6.56
N GLY A 87 0.21 3.88 6.35
CA GLY A 87 -0.54 3.11 7.33
C GLY A 87 -0.92 1.72 6.85
N LEU A 88 -1.70 1.03 7.67
CA LEU A 88 -2.19 -0.32 7.43
C LEU A 88 -3.72 -0.30 7.30
N VAL A 89 -4.24 -1.08 6.37
CA VAL A 89 -5.67 -1.45 6.32
C VAL A 89 -5.82 -2.88 6.81
N LEU A 90 -6.81 -3.10 7.67
CA LEU A 90 -7.22 -4.43 8.12
C LEU A 90 -8.60 -4.74 7.55
N ASP A 91 -8.66 -5.74 6.69
CA ASP A 91 -9.91 -6.28 6.15
C ASP A 91 -10.16 -7.67 6.75
N THR A 92 -11.30 -7.81 7.44
CA THR A 92 -11.64 -9.05 8.16
C THR A 92 -11.91 -10.21 7.20
N PHE A 93 -12.44 -9.97 6.01
CA PHE A 93 -12.65 -11.02 5.02
C PHE A 93 -11.30 -11.57 4.53
N HIS A 94 -10.34 -10.70 4.20
CA HIS A 94 -9.01 -11.14 3.77
C HIS A 94 -8.26 -11.88 4.87
N ILE A 95 -8.40 -11.47 6.12
CA ILE A 95 -7.81 -12.15 7.28
C ILE A 95 -8.45 -13.53 7.50
N PHE A 96 -9.78 -13.64 7.52
CA PHE A 96 -10.45 -14.89 7.89
C PHE A 96 -10.62 -15.89 6.75
N SER A 97 -10.70 -15.44 5.48
CA SER A 97 -10.88 -16.32 4.32
C SER A 97 -9.72 -17.30 4.10
N ARG A 98 -8.53 -16.99 4.65
CA ARG A 98 -7.34 -17.83 4.53
C ARG A 98 -7.13 -18.80 5.69
N GLN A 99 -7.92 -18.70 6.77
CA GLN A 99 -7.71 -19.46 8.01
C GLN A 99 -6.28 -19.32 8.57
N THR A 100 -5.69 -18.14 8.40
CA THR A 100 -4.31 -17.77 8.79
C THR A 100 -4.11 -17.49 10.28
#